data_AF-A0A9D5VZB9-F1
#
_entry.id   AF-A0A9D5VZB9-F1
#
_cell.length_a   1.000
_cell.length_b   1.000
_cell.length_c   1.000
_cell.angle_alpha   90.00
_cell.angle_beta   90.00
_cell.angle_gamma   90.00
#
_symmetry.space_group_name_H-M   'P 1'
#
loop_
_entity.id
_entity.type
_entity.pdbx_description
1 polymer ?
#
loop_
_entity_poly.entity_id
_entity_poly.type
_entity_poly.pdbx_seq_one_letter_code
_entity_poly.pdbx_strand_id
1 'polypeptide(L)'
;MDILRQIRWQDVVDILIVSYIFYRLLLIIRGTRAVQMLIGIGVMLLTSLIARYLNLYTLDWLIQSFWAYMVIAMIILFQPEIRRVLAQVGDASFLPFTSAEELKSLDEIVKAAVSLSARKIGGLIVIERDTSLREFIEIGTALDSKVSREIILCIFHPTSPIHDGALVIKGNKIVAAGCFLPISLKPVLDRNMGTRHRAALAITEETDSVTIIVSEETGGISVSLGGEIHPKLDMNKLRTILTDLFTDSGKRR
;
A
#
# COMPACT_ATOMS: atom_id res chain seq x y z
N MET A 1 16.47 -48.92 17.16
CA MET A 1 16.07 -47.71 17.90
C MET A 1 17.24 -46.71 17.85
N ASP A 2 17.70 -46.39 16.64
CA ASP A 2 19.01 -45.75 16.44
C ASP A 2 18.91 -44.36 15.80
N ILE A 3 17.71 -44.01 15.33
CA ILE A 3 17.39 -42.72 14.68
C ILE A 3 17.34 -41.59 15.72
N LEU A 4 16.91 -41.88 16.95
CA LEU A 4 16.80 -40.90 18.03
C LEU A 4 18.16 -40.53 18.66
N ARG A 5 19.20 -41.34 18.46
CA ARG A 5 20.55 -41.08 19.00
C ARG A 5 21.45 -40.26 18.07
N GLN A 6 21.03 -40.03 16.82
CA GLN A 6 21.73 -39.20 15.85
C GLN A 6 21.21 -37.75 15.80
N ILE A 7 20.10 -37.45 16.47
CA ILE A 7 19.56 -36.09 16.52
C ILE A 7 20.44 -35.25 17.44
N ARG A 8 21.18 -34.33 16.82
CA ARG A 8 21.98 -33.33 17.54
C ARG A 8 21.04 -32.22 18.01
N TRP A 9 21.38 -31.58 19.13
CA TRP A 9 20.64 -30.40 19.61
C TRP A 9 20.58 -29.27 18.56
N GLN A 10 21.56 -29.24 17.66
CA GLN A 10 21.62 -28.36 16.49
C GLN A 10 20.46 -28.61 15.53
N ASP A 11 20.07 -29.87 15.29
CA ASP A 11 18.97 -30.22 14.38
C ASP A 11 17.62 -29.73 14.95
N VAL A 12 17.46 -29.79 16.28
CA VAL A 12 16.27 -29.28 16.96
C VAL A 12 16.17 -27.76 16.85
N VAL A 13 17.28 -27.05 17.03
CA VAL A 13 17.33 -25.58 16.88
C VAL A 13 17.10 -25.18 15.42
N ASP A 14 17.70 -25.90 14.47
CA ASP A 14 17.54 -25.65 13.04
C ASP A 14 16.08 -25.83 12.59
N ILE A 15 15.45 -26.95 12.97
CA ILE A 15 14.02 -27.20 12.68
C ILE A 15 13.14 -26.11 13.30
N LEU A 16 13.44 -25.65 14.52
CA LEU A 16 12.69 -24.56 15.17
C LEU A 16 12.83 -23.24 14.41
N ILE A 17 14.04 -22.88 13.99
CA ILE A 17 14.31 -21.64 13.23
C ILE A 17 13.64 -21.71 11.86
N VAL A 18 13.86 -22.79 11.11
CA VAL A 18 13.25 -23.00 9.79
C VAL A 18 11.73 -22.99 9.89
N SER A 19 11.15 -23.66 10.88
CA SER A 19 9.71 -23.69 11.12
C SER A 19 9.16 -22.32 11.49
N TYR A 20 9.86 -21.53 12.31
CA TYR A 20 9.48 -20.14 12.62
C TYR A 20 9.49 -19.24 11.37
N ILE A 21 10.54 -19.34 10.55
CA ILE A 21 10.65 -18.59 9.29
C ILE A 21 9.51 -18.98 8.35
N PHE A 22 9.27 -20.27 8.14
CA PHE A 22 8.16 -20.76 7.31
C PHE A 22 6.80 -20.31 7.84
N TYR A 23 6.58 -20.37 9.15
CA TYR A 23 5.35 -19.91 9.78
C TYR A 23 5.12 -18.41 9.54
N ARG A 24 6.15 -17.58 9.71
CA ARG A 24 6.08 -16.14 9.43
C ARG A 24 5.81 -15.86 7.95
N LEU A 25 6.45 -16.61 7.06
CA LEU A 25 6.28 -16.48 5.61
C LEU A 25 4.86 -16.87 5.19
N LEU A 26 4.29 -17.93 5.77
CA LEU A 26 2.89 -18.30 5.59
C LEU A 26 1.92 -17.24 6.10
N LEU A 27 2.22 -16.60 7.24
CA LEU A 27 1.37 -15.55 7.83
C LEU A 27 1.32 -14.28 6.97
N ILE A 28 2.43 -13.93 6.30
CA ILE A 28 2.50 -12.80 5.35
C ILE A 28 1.66 -13.05 4.11
N ILE A 29 1.61 -14.30 3.63
CA ILE A 29 0.92 -14.65 2.38
C ILE A 29 -0.57 -14.94 2.65
N ARG A 30 -0.96 -15.30 3.88
CA ARG A 30 -2.33 -15.64 4.29
C ARG A 30 -3.31 -14.48 4.02
N GLY A 31 -4.30 -14.74 3.15
CA GLY A 31 -5.31 -13.75 2.75
C GLY A 31 -5.10 -13.17 1.36
N THR A 32 -3.96 -13.44 0.71
CA THR A 32 -3.71 -13.02 -0.67
C THR A 32 -4.32 -14.00 -1.68
N ARG A 33 -4.63 -13.50 -2.88
CA ARG A 33 -5.02 -14.35 -4.03
C ARG A 33 -3.96 -15.41 -4.34
N ALA A 34 -2.68 -15.12 -4.05
CA ALA A 34 -1.57 -16.06 -4.23
C ALA A 34 -1.72 -17.34 -3.40
N VAL A 35 -2.31 -17.28 -2.18
CA VAL A 35 -2.56 -18.48 -1.37
C VAL A 35 -3.58 -19.41 -2.02
N GLN A 36 -4.66 -18.86 -2.59
CA GLN A 36 -5.67 -19.68 -3.27
C GLN A 36 -5.06 -20.40 -4.48
N MET A 37 -4.18 -19.72 -5.21
CA MET A 37 -3.43 -20.33 -6.32
C MET A 37 -2.47 -21.42 -5.84
N LEU A 38 -1.73 -21.18 -4.76
CA LEU A 38 -0.79 -22.15 -4.18
C LEU A 38 -1.52 -23.40 -3.65
N ILE A 39 -2.68 -23.22 -3.00
CA ILE A 39 -3.56 -24.32 -2.60
C ILE A 39 -4.04 -25.10 -3.82
N GLY A 40 -4.47 -24.42 -4.89
CA GLY A 40 -4.90 -25.06 -6.14
C GLY A 40 -3.78 -25.90 -6.78
N ILE A 41 -2.57 -25.35 -6.85
CA ILE A 41 -1.37 -26.07 -7.33
C ILE A 41 -1.08 -27.28 -6.43
N GLY A 42 -1.14 -27.11 -5.11
CA GLY A 42 -0.90 -28.19 -4.14
C GLY A 42 -1.91 -29.33 -4.26
N VAL A 43 -3.20 -29.02 -4.43
CA VAL A 43 -4.26 -30.01 -4.67
C VAL A 43 -3.97 -30.78 -5.95
N MET A 44 -3.65 -30.09 -7.05
CA MET A 44 -3.32 -30.74 -8.33
C MET A 44 -2.09 -31.65 -8.24
N LEU A 45 -1.07 -31.25 -7.48
CA LEU A 45 0.13 -32.04 -7.23
C LEU A 45 -0.19 -33.31 -6.44
N LEU A 46 -0.99 -33.19 -5.37
CA LEU A 46 -1.45 -34.33 -4.58
C LEU A 46 -2.29 -35.30 -5.41
N THR A 47 -3.23 -34.78 -6.21
CA THR A 47 -4.06 -35.62 -7.08
C THR A 47 -3.21 -36.33 -8.14
N SER A 48 -2.19 -35.68 -8.70
CA SER A 48 -1.25 -36.33 -9.63
C SER A 48 -0.44 -37.45 -8.97
N LEU A 49 0.06 -37.25 -7.75
CA LEU A 49 0.77 -38.29 -7.00
C LEU A 49 -0.13 -39.50 -6.71
N ILE A 50 -1.37 -39.26 -6.29
CA ILE A 50 -2.36 -40.31 -6.06
C ILE A 50 -2.70 -41.03 -7.37
N ALA A 51 -2.90 -40.30 -8.47
CA ALA A 51 -3.18 -40.88 -9.78
C ALA A 51 -2.08 -41.83 -10.24
N ARG A 52 -0.81 -41.42 -10.09
CA ARG A 52 0.35 -42.23 -10.45
C ARG A 52 0.51 -43.44 -9.54
N TYR A 53 0.31 -43.27 -8.23
CA TYR A 53 0.37 -44.37 -7.28
C TYR A 53 -0.69 -45.44 -7.57
N LEU A 54 -1.90 -45.01 -7.96
CA LEU A 54 -3.01 -45.89 -8.31
C LEU A 54 -3.01 -46.33 -9.79
N ASN A 55 -2.01 -45.93 -10.58
CA ASN A 55 -1.91 -46.20 -12.02
C ASN A 55 -3.15 -45.74 -12.84
N LEU A 56 -3.75 -44.60 -12.48
CA LEU A 56 -4.88 -44.00 -13.17
C LEU A 56 -4.42 -43.19 -14.40
N TYR A 57 -4.15 -43.89 -15.50
CA TYR A 57 -3.60 -43.30 -16.73
C TYR A 57 -4.43 -42.13 -17.29
N THR A 58 -5.76 -42.27 -17.39
CA THR A 58 -6.62 -41.21 -17.94
C THR A 58 -6.62 -39.95 -17.08
N LEU A 59 -6.56 -40.13 -15.77
CA LEU A 59 -6.59 -39.03 -14.81
C LEU A 59 -5.23 -38.31 -14.75
N ASP A 60 -4.12 -39.05 -14.82
CA ASP A 60 -2.79 -38.46 -14.94
C ASP A 60 -2.64 -37.70 -16.28
N TRP A 61 -3.13 -38.25 -17.40
CA TRP A 61 -3.15 -37.57 -18.69
C TRP A 61 -3.97 -36.27 -18.67
N LEU A 62 -5.15 -36.30 -18.06
CA LEU A 62 -6.02 -35.13 -17.91
C LEU A 62 -5.33 -34.03 -17.09
N ILE A 63 -4.71 -34.39 -15.96
CA ILE A 63 -3.99 -33.45 -15.11
C ILE A 63 -2.78 -32.86 -15.84
N GLN A 64 -1.99 -33.68 -16.55
CA GLN A 64 -0.86 -33.21 -17.35
C GLN A 64 -1.29 -32.23 -18.44
N SER A 65 -2.42 -32.48 -19.10
CA SER A 65 -2.99 -31.54 -20.08
C SER A 65 -3.41 -30.22 -19.41
N PHE A 66 -3.97 -30.29 -18.21
CA PHE A 66 -4.33 -29.09 -17.44
C PHE A 66 -3.10 -28.26 -17.03
N TRP A 67 -1.97 -28.89 -16.68
CA TRP A 67 -0.73 -28.17 -16.31
C TRP A 67 -0.29 -27.17 -17.37
N ALA A 68 -0.39 -27.51 -18.66
CA ALA A 68 -0.03 -26.62 -19.76
C ALA A 68 -0.87 -25.32 -19.76
N TYR A 69 -2.19 -25.44 -19.57
CA TYR A 69 -3.08 -24.28 -19.46
C TYR A 69 -2.90 -23.51 -18.15
N MET A 70 -2.57 -24.21 -17.07
CA MET A 70 -2.36 -23.60 -15.75
C MET A 70 -1.18 -22.64 -15.75
N VAL A 71 -0.06 -22.99 -16.42
CA VAL A 71 1.09 -22.08 -16.55
C VAL A 71 0.72 -20.78 -17.25
N ILE A 72 -0.05 -20.85 -18.35
CA ILE A 72 -0.52 -19.66 -19.08
C ILE A 72 -1.44 -18.82 -18.20
N ALA A 73 -2.43 -19.45 -17.53
CA ALA A 73 -3.33 -18.77 -16.61
C ALA A 73 -2.56 -18.10 -15.47
N MET A 74 -1.52 -18.75 -14.94
CA MET A 74 -0.66 -18.20 -13.90
C MET A 74 0.08 -16.95 -14.40
N ILE A 75 0.68 -16.98 -15.60
CA ILE A 75 1.35 -15.80 -16.17
C ILE A 75 0.37 -14.63 -16.32
N ILE A 76 -0.85 -14.87 -16.80
CA ILE A 76 -1.87 -13.83 -16.96
C ILE A 76 -2.31 -13.27 -15.60
N LEU A 77 -2.55 -14.14 -14.62
CA LEU A 77 -2.97 -13.76 -13.28
C LEU A 77 -1.89 -12.99 -12.51
N PHE A 78 -0.61 -13.37 -12.69
CA PHE A 78 0.55 -12.72 -12.06
C PHE A 78 1.16 -11.58 -12.90
N GLN A 79 0.56 -11.27 -14.07
CA GLN A 79 1.04 -10.20 -14.94
C GLN A 79 1.14 -8.85 -14.21
N PRO A 80 0.16 -8.42 -13.38
CA PRO A 80 0.24 -7.15 -12.65
C PRO A 80 1.42 -7.10 -11.68
N GLU A 81 1.69 -8.18 -10.95
CA GLU A 81 2.76 -8.28 -9.96
C GLU A 81 4.13 -8.22 -10.63
N ILE A 82 4.33 -8.96 -11.73
CA ILE A 82 5.58 -8.93 -12.50
C ILE A 82 5.83 -7.52 -13.05
N ARG A 83 4.79 -6.88 -13.60
CA ARG A 83 4.87 -5.50 -14.09
C ARG A 83 5.28 -4.54 -12.97
N ARG A 84 4.66 -4.65 -11.78
CA ARG A 84 4.97 -3.80 -10.62
C ARG A 84 6.43 -3.93 -10.19
N VAL A 85 6.94 -5.15 -10.06
CA VAL A 85 8.34 -5.39 -9.66
C VAL A 85 9.30 -4.84 -10.72
N LEU A 86 9.05 -5.08 -12.01
CA LEU A 86 9.89 -4.55 -13.07
C LEU A 86 9.85 -3.02 -13.17
N ALA A 87 8.67 -2.42 -12.97
CA ALA A 87 8.51 -0.98 -12.90
C ALA A 87 9.29 -0.39 -11.73
N GLN A 88 9.30 -1.05 -10.57
CA GLN A 88 10.10 -0.65 -9.41
C GLN A 88 11.60 -0.77 -9.70
N VAL A 89 12.06 -1.84 -10.36
CA VAL A 89 13.47 -2.04 -10.72
C VAL A 89 13.98 -0.98 -11.72
N GLY A 90 13.09 -0.44 -12.58
CA GLY A 90 13.41 0.59 -13.56
C GLY A 90 13.32 2.04 -13.05
N ASP A 91 12.73 2.28 -11.88
CA ASP A 91 12.65 3.61 -11.27
C ASP A 91 13.96 3.89 -10.52
N ALA A 92 14.78 4.81 -11.01
CA ALA A 92 16.10 5.15 -10.49
C ALA A 92 16.09 5.81 -9.08
N SER A 93 14.93 5.84 -8.41
CA SER A 93 14.73 6.39 -7.07
C SER A 93 15.21 5.47 -5.92
N PHE A 94 16.03 4.46 -6.21
CA PHE A 94 16.61 3.52 -5.23
C PHE A 94 17.57 4.13 -4.19
N LEU A 95 17.78 5.46 -4.20
CA LEU A 95 18.57 6.16 -3.20
C LEU A 95 17.63 6.84 -2.19
N PRO A 96 17.52 6.30 -0.95
CA PRO A 96 16.70 6.87 0.10
C PRO A 96 17.47 8.01 0.79
N PHE A 97 17.85 9.02 0.01
CA PHE A 97 18.20 10.31 0.58
C PHE A 97 16.96 11.17 0.48
N THR A 98 16.25 11.30 1.59
CA THR A 98 15.23 12.34 1.73
C THR A 98 15.90 13.65 1.40
N SER A 99 15.58 14.22 0.23
CA SER A 99 16.29 15.41 -0.23
C SER A 99 15.91 16.58 0.68
N ALA A 100 16.79 17.57 0.83
CA ALA A 100 16.44 18.79 1.56
C ALA A 100 15.16 19.46 0.99
N GLU A 101 14.88 19.23 -0.29
CA GLU A 101 13.66 19.69 -0.96
C GLU A 101 12.41 18.93 -0.53
N GLU A 102 12.49 17.63 -0.23
CA GLU A 102 11.37 16.86 0.31
C GLU A 102 11.03 17.28 1.74
N LEU A 103 12.03 17.46 2.61
CA LEU A 103 11.81 17.99 3.97
C LEU A 103 11.16 19.38 3.93
N LYS A 104 11.61 20.24 3.00
CA LYS A 104 10.99 21.54 2.76
C LYS A 104 9.54 21.40 2.26
N SER A 105 9.29 20.43 1.38
CA SER A 105 7.93 20.15 0.88
C SER A 105 7.00 19.69 1.99
N LEU A 106 7.46 18.84 2.92
CA LEU A 106 6.69 18.42 4.08
C LEU A 106 6.33 19.62 4.99
N ASP A 107 7.27 20.54 5.21
CA ASP A 107 7.01 21.78 5.96
C ASP A 107 5.91 22.63 5.32
N GLU A 108 5.94 22.77 3.99
CA GLU A 108 4.91 23.48 3.23
C GLU A 108 3.53 22.79 3.30
N ILE A 109 3.49 21.46 3.26
CA ILE A 109 2.25 20.68 3.43
C ILE A 109 1.67 20.88 4.83
N VAL A 110 2.50 20.85 5.88
CA VAL A 110 2.07 21.09 7.27
C VAL A 110 1.48 22.49 7.40
N LYS A 111 2.17 23.52 6.89
CA LYS A 111 1.67 24.90 6.93
C LYS A 111 0.35 25.05 6.16
N ALA A 112 0.20 24.35 5.05
CA ALA A 112 -1.03 24.36 4.26
C ALA A 112 -2.19 23.70 5.02
N ALA A 113 -1.98 22.52 5.59
CA ALA A 113 -2.99 21.82 6.38
C ALA A 113 -3.48 22.65 7.57
N VAL A 114 -2.58 23.32 8.29
CA VAL A 114 -2.93 24.24 9.38
C VAL A 114 -3.72 25.45 8.88
N SER A 115 -3.34 26.00 7.73
CA SER A 115 -4.04 27.14 7.13
C SER A 115 -5.45 26.78 6.65
N LEU A 116 -5.63 25.57 6.08
CA LEU A 116 -6.93 25.03 5.69
C LEU A 116 -7.81 24.77 6.92
N SER A 117 -7.23 24.16 7.96
CA SER A 117 -7.87 23.87 9.24
C SER A 117 -8.42 25.14 9.90
N ALA A 118 -7.60 26.19 9.99
CA ALA A 118 -8.00 27.47 10.57
C ALA A 118 -9.18 28.13 9.84
N ARG A 119 -9.32 27.87 8.54
CA ARG A 119 -10.40 28.37 7.68
C ARG A 119 -11.57 27.40 7.53
N LYS A 120 -11.49 26.20 8.14
CA LYS A 120 -12.41 25.08 7.96
C LYS A 120 -12.65 24.73 6.48
N ILE A 121 -11.57 24.77 5.69
CA ILE A 121 -11.61 24.35 4.30
C ILE A 121 -11.23 22.88 4.23
N GLY A 122 -12.07 22.07 3.58
CA GLY A 122 -11.83 20.65 3.39
C GLY A 122 -10.58 20.40 2.54
N GLY A 123 -9.75 19.47 2.98
CA GLY A 123 -8.51 19.11 2.28
C GLY A 123 -8.25 17.62 2.31
N LEU A 124 -7.72 17.07 1.21
CA LEU A 124 -7.36 15.67 1.09
C LEU A 124 -6.05 15.54 0.30
N ILE A 125 -4.95 15.35 1.01
CA ILE A 125 -3.59 15.35 0.44
C ILE A 125 -3.01 13.95 0.58
N VAL A 126 -2.77 13.28 -0.55
CA VAL A 126 -2.19 11.93 -0.61
C VAL A 126 -0.73 12.05 -1.05
N ILE A 127 0.18 11.49 -0.26
CA ILE A 127 1.61 11.46 -0.55
C ILE A 127 1.98 10.02 -0.95
N GLU A 128 2.41 9.88 -2.20
CA GLU A 128 2.93 8.62 -2.77
C GLU A 128 4.25 8.24 -2.09
N ARG A 129 4.39 6.94 -1.80
CA ARG A 129 5.61 6.32 -1.27
C ARG A 129 6.10 5.25 -2.26
N ASP A 130 6.34 4.02 -1.82
CA ASP A 130 6.93 2.98 -2.67
C ASP A 130 5.92 2.41 -3.69
N THR A 131 4.63 2.44 -3.35
CA THR A 131 3.55 2.00 -4.24
C THR A 131 3.04 3.17 -5.08
N SER A 132 3.12 3.05 -6.40
CA SER A 132 2.58 4.08 -7.29
C SER A 132 1.06 4.16 -7.17
N LEU A 133 0.54 5.38 -7.04
CA LEU A 133 -0.89 5.63 -6.88
C LEU A 133 -1.66 5.58 -8.20
N ARG A 134 -0.98 5.60 -9.35
CA ARG A 134 -1.61 5.68 -10.69
C ARG A 134 -2.64 4.58 -10.98
N GLU A 135 -2.47 3.40 -10.38
CA GLU A 135 -3.36 2.26 -10.57
C GLU A 135 -4.58 2.27 -9.63
N PHE A 136 -4.54 3.10 -8.59
CA PHE A 136 -5.55 3.16 -7.53
C PHE A 136 -6.43 4.40 -7.58
N ILE A 137 -6.05 5.39 -8.39
CA ILE A 137 -6.73 6.68 -8.45
C ILE A 137 -7.13 6.99 -9.89
N GLU A 138 -8.29 7.62 -10.06
CA GLU A 138 -8.62 8.27 -11.32
C GLU A 138 -7.98 9.66 -11.33
N ILE A 139 -7.03 9.88 -12.24
CA ILE A 139 -6.25 11.12 -12.30
C ILE A 139 -7.17 12.26 -12.71
N GLY A 140 -7.23 13.30 -11.88
CA GLY A 140 -7.91 14.55 -12.18
C GLY A 140 -7.07 15.44 -13.11
N THR A 141 -6.82 16.68 -12.68
CA THR A 141 -6.01 17.62 -13.44
C THR A 141 -4.52 17.42 -13.13
N ALA A 142 -3.72 17.09 -14.14
CA ALA A 142 -2.27 17.03 -14.03
C ALA A 142 -1.67 18.43 -13.86
N LEU A 143 -0.74 18.61 -12.92
CA LEU A 143 -0.14 19.91 -12.58
C LEU A 143 1.39 19.95 -12.72
N ASP A 144 2.08 18.85 -12.40
CA ASP A 144 3.56 18.75 -12.35
C ASP A 144 4.25 19.99 -11.72
N SER A 145 3.71 20.47 -10.60
CA SER A 145 4.18 21.70 -9.94
C SER A 145 5.02 21.39 -8.70
N LYS A 146 5.87 22.33 -8.28
CA LYS A 146 6.55 22.23 -6.98
C LYS A 146 5.53 22.30 -5.83
N VAL A 147 5.81 21.60 -4.73
CA VAL A 147 5.01 21.72 -3.50
C VAL A 147 5.24 23.10 -2.87
N SER A 148 4.17 23.85 -2.67
CA SER A 148 4.16 25.09 -1.89
C SER A 148 2.83 25.25 -1.18
N ARG A 149 2.84 25.91 -0.01
CA ARG A 149 1.63 26.18 0.74
C ARG A 149 0.61 26.96 -0.07
N GLU A 150 1.06 27.94 -0.85
CA GLU A 150 0.20 28.80 -1.68
C GLU A 150 -0.54 27.99 -2.74
N ILE A 151 0.14 27.08 -3.45
CA ILE A 151 -0.51 26.22 -4.46
C ILE A 151 -1.55 25.31 -3.81
N ILE A 152 -1.22 24.69 -2.67
CA ILE A 152 -2.16 23.81 -1.96
C ILE A 152 -3.42 24.59 -1.54
N LEU A 153 -3.24 25.80 -1.02
CA LEU A 153 -4.37 26.67 -0.64
C LEU A 153 -5.23 27.08 -1.84
N CYS A 154 -4.62 27.38 -2.99
CA CYS A 154 -5.35 27.68 -4.21
C CYS A 154 -6.15 26.49 -4.73
N ILE A 155 -5.58 25.28 -4.67
CA ILE A 155 -6.25 24.06 -5.13
C ILE A 155 -7.50 23.79 -4.30
N PHE A 156 -7.39 23.78 -2.97
CA PHE A 156 -8.51 23.52 -2.07
C PHE A 156 -9.44 24.73 -1.84
N HIS A 157 -9.20 25.86 -2.51
CA HIS A 157 -10.10 27.00 -2.39
C HIS A 157 -11.51 26.60 -2.87
N PRO A 158 -12.60 26.91 -2.14
CA PRO A 158 -13.95 26.42 -2.48
C PRO A 158 -14.46 26.79 -3.88
N THR A 159 -13.90 27.85 -4.49
CA THR A 159 -14.27 28.29 -5.85
C THR A 159 -13.38 27.70 -6.94
N SER A 160 -12.34 26.95 -6.59
CA SER A 160 -11.42 26.33 -7.54
C SER A 160 -12.10 25.13 -8.20
N PRO A 161 -12.01 24.92 -9.53
CA PRO A 161 -12.64 23.79 -10.19
C PRO A 161 -12.03 22.42 -9.79
N ILE A 162 -10.84 22.42 -9.19
CA ILE A 162 -10.07 21.23 -8.82
C ILE A 162 -9.98 21.03 -7.30
N HIS A 163 -10.82 21.72 -6.53
CA HIS A 163 -10.87 21.60 -5.06
C HIS A 163 -11.55 20.33 -4.57
N ASP A 164 -12.39 19.74 -5.42
CA ASP A 164 -13.11 18.52 -5.11
C ASP A 164 -12.28 17.31 -5.51
N GLY A 165 -12.07 16.40 -4.57
CA GLY A 165 -11.14 15.27 -4.70
C GLY A 165 -9.79 15.47 -4.02
N ALA A 166 -8.84 14.60 -4.37
CA ALA A 166 -7.54 14.50 -3.72
C ALA A 166 -6.43 15.25 -4.47
N LEU A 167 -5.51 15.83 -3.71
CA LEU A 167 -4.22 16.30 -4.17
C LEU A 167 -3.20 15.16 -4.05
N VAL A 168 -2.46 14.88 -5.12
CA VAL A 168 -1.47 13.80 -5.16
C VAL A 168 -0.06 14.36 -5.27
N ILE A 169 0.77 14.00 -4.30
CA ILE A 169 2.17 14.43 -4.18
C ILE A 169 3.08 13.22 -4.37
N LYS A 170 4.11 13.35 -5.19
CA LYS A 170 5.17 12.35 -5.38
C LYS A 170 6.52 13.04 -5.18
N GLY A 171 7.28 12.61 -4.18
CA GLY A 171 8.53 13.28 -3.78
C GLY A 171 8.29 14.74 -3.40
N ASN A 172 8.95 15.66 -4.12
CA ASN A 172 8.84 17.12 -3.92
C ASN A 172 7.87 17.83 -4.89
N LYS A 173 7.01 17.07 -5.60
CA LYS A 173 6.11 17.60 -6.62
C LYS A 173 4.64 17.22 -6.40
N ILE A 174 3.76 18.15 -6.75
CA ILE A 174 2.33 17.92 -6.94
C ILE A 174 2.13 17.35 -8.36
N VAL A 175 1.72 16.10 -8.44
CA VAL A 175 1.51 15.41 -9.72
C VAL A 175 0.16 15.78 -10.32
N ALA A 176 -0.89 15.71 -9.51
CA ALA A 176 -2.26 15.97 -9.93
C ALA A 176 -3.14 16.46 -8.77
N ALA A 177 -4.25 17.11 -9.11
CA ALA A 177 -5.25 17.58 -8.17
C ALA A 177 -6.67 17.25 -8.67
N GLY A 178 -7.62 17.21 -7.75
CA GLY A 178 -8.99 16.77 -8.04
C GLY A 178 -9.06 15.29 -8.44
N CYS A 179 -8.14 14.46 -7.93
CA CYS A 179 -8.13 13.03 -8.21
C CYS A 179 -9.27 12.33 -7.46
N PHE A 180 -9.96 11.42 -8.13
CA PHE A 180 -10.99 10.62 -7.50
C PHE A 180 -10.37 9.38 -6.84
N LEU A 181 -10.67 9.19 -5.55
CA LEU A 181 -10.19 8.07 -4.75
C LEU A 181 -11.32 7.07 -4.51
N PRO A 182 -11.01 5.76 -4.41
CA PRO A 182 -11.97 4.77 -3.95
C PRO A 182 -12.43 5.10 -2.54
N ILE A 183 -13.65 4.68 -2.17
CA ILE A 183 -14.24 4.95 -0.86
C ILE A 183 -14.40 3.62 -0.10
N SER A 184 -13.86 3.55 1.12
CA SER A 184 -13.94 2.31 1.91
C SER A 184 -15.37 2.05 2.37
N LEU A 185 -15.88 0.84 2.14
CA LEU A 185 -17.23 0.40 2.55
C LEU A 185 -17.29 -0.10 4.00
N LYS A 186 -16.16 -0.18 4.70
CA LYS A 186 -16.13 -0.63 6.08
C LYS A 186 -16.93 0.31 6.99
N PRO A 187 -17.59 -0.22 8.03
CA PRO A 187 -18.21 0.61 9.07
C PRO A 187 -17.15 1.51 9.68
N VAL A 188 -17.34 2.82 9.58
CA VAL A 188 -16.38 3.78 10.13
C VAL A 188 -16.55 3.83 11.65
N LEU A 189 -15.43 3.78 12.38
CA LEU A 189 -15.41 3.77 13.86
C LEU A 189 -16.02 5.03 14.48
N ASP A 190 -16.00 6.16 13.77
CA ASP A 190 -16.56 7.44 14.21
C ASP A 190 -17.62 7.92 13.20
N ARG A 191 -18.82 8.25 13.70
CA ARG A 191 -19.94 8.76 12.89
C ARG A 191 -19.65 10.12 12.27
N ASN A 192 -18.67 10.86 12.75
CA ASN A 192 -18.31 12.19 12.26
C ASN A 192 -17.36 12.16 11.05
N MET A 193 -17.02 10.98 10.53
CA MET A 193 -16.11 10.84 9.40
C MET A 193 -16.85 10.89 8.05
N GLY A 194 -16.64 12.00 7.32
CA GLY A 194 -17.18 12.21 5.99
C GLY A 194 -16.47 11.42 4.87
N THR A 195 -16.87 11.69 3.62
CA THR A 195 -16.38 10.98 2.41
C THR A 195 -14.86 11.06 2.24
N ARG A 196 -14.23 12.21 2.51
CA ARG A 196 -12.76 12.38 2.45
C ARG A 196 -12.00 11.45 3.41
N HIS A 197 -12.56 11.19 4.60
CA HIS A 197 -11.96 10.25 5.56
C HIS A 197 -12.05 8.82 5.04
N ARG A 198 -13.20 8.44 4.47
CA ARG A 198 -13.39 7.11 3.89
C ARG A 198 -12.53 6.88 2.65
N ALA A 199 -12.29 7.93 1.87
CA ALA A 199 -11.38 7.90 0.74
C ALA A 199 -9.92 7.71 1.19
N ALA A 200 -9.50 8.47 2.21
CA ALA A 200 -8.18 8.32 2.82
C ALA A 200 -7.98 6.91 3.41
N LEU A 201 -9.01 6.35 4.04
CA LEU A 201 -8.97 4.98 4.56
C LEU A 201 -8.74 3.97 3.45
N ALA A 202 -9.54 4.01 2.38
CA ALA A 202 -9.43 3.06 1.27
C ALA A 202 -8.07 3.12 0.59
N ILE A 203 -7.55 4.32 0.28
CA ILE A 203 -6.29 4.42 -0.45
C ILE A 203 -5.11 3.92 0.40
N THR A 204 -5.14 4.12 1.72
CA THR A 204 -4.08 3.67 2.63
C THR A 204 -4.24 2.22 3.09
N GLU A 205 -5.39 1.58 2.82
CA GLU A 205 -5.58 0.13 2.95
C GLU A 205 -4.87 -0.64 1.82
N GLU A 206 -4.95 -0.11 0.60
CA GLU A 206 -4.41 -0.77 -0.61
C GLU A 206 -2.97 -0.36 -0.93
N THR A 207 -2.49 0.74 -0.34
CA THR A 207 -1.16 1.31 -0.63
C THR A 207 -0.42 1.72 0.64
N ASP A 208 0.89 1.87 0.57
CA ASP A 208 1.74 2.38 1.66
C ASP A 208 1.74 3.92 1.75
N SER A 209 0.84 4.59 1.03
CA SER A 209 0.73 6.05 1.00
C SER A 209 0.33 6.65 2.36
N VAL A 210 0.64 7.94 2.52
CA VAL A 210 0.24 8.73 3.68
C VAL A 210 -0.80 9.75 3.22
N THR A 211 -1.97 9.77 3.85
CA THR A 211 -3.03 10.71 3.48
C THR A 211 -3.33 11.67 4.63
N ILE A 212 -3.27 12.97 4.37
CA ILE A 212 -3.64 14.03 5.31
C ILE A 212 -5.05 14.51 4.97
N ILE A 213 -5.91 14.56 5.98
CA ILE A 213 -7.30 15.01 5.86
C ILE A 213 -7.50 16.26 6.71
N VAL A 214 -8.15 17.27 6.15
CA VAL A 214 -8.68 18.43 6.88
C VAL A 214 -10.20 18.40 6.77
N SER A 215 -10.89 18.34 7.91
CA SER A 215 -12.36 18.34 7.97
C SER A 215 -12.92 19.72 7.64
N GLU A 216 -13.85 19.79 6.69
CA GLU A 216 -14.59 21.03 6.37
C GLU A 216 -15.61 21.42 7.46
N GLU A 217 -16.08 20.44 8.24
CA GLU A 217 -17.07 20.68 9.30
C GLU A 217 -16.40 21.19 10.57
N THR A 218 -15.34 20.50 11.00
CA THR A 218 -14.70 20.73 12.30
C THR A 218 -13.39 21.51 12.20
N GLY A 219 -12.76 21.54 11.03
CA GLY A 219 -11.38 22.00 10.87
C GLY A 219 -10.34 21.01 11.41
N GLY A 220 -10.75 19.86 11.95
CA GLY A 220 -9.82 18.86 12.50
C GLY A 220 -8.87 18.31 11.44
N ILE A 221 -7.58 18.22 11.79
CA ILE A 221 -6.57 17.57 10.96
C ILE A 221 -6.42 16.11 11.40
N SER A 222 -6.43 15.20 10.44
CA SER A 222 -6.24 13.77 10.63
C SER A 222 -5.20 13.25 9.64
N VAL A 223 -4.50 12.17 10.00
CA VAL A 223 -3.63 11.43 9.07
C VAL A 223 -4.12 10.01 8.98
N SER A 224 -4.14 9.45 7.78
CA SER A 224 -4.39 8.03 7.53
C SER A 224 -3.14 7.36 6.99
N LEU A 225 -2.86 6.16 7.51
CA LEU A 225 -1.74 5.30 7.13
C LEU A 225 -2.13 3.84 7.41
N GLY A 226 -1.87 2.93 6.48
CA GLY A 226 -2.08 1.50 6.67
C GLY A 226 -3.54 1.12 7.00
N GLY A 227 -4.52 1.89 6.53
CA GLY A 227 -5.93 1.67 6.83
C GLY A 227 -6.34 2.04 8.25
N GLU A 228 -5.54 2.84 8.96
CA GLU A 228 -5.91 3.47 10.23
C GLU A 228 -6.01 4.99 10.07
N ILE A 229 -6.83 5.65 10.89
CA ILE A 229 -6.95 7.10 10.95
C ILE A 229 -6.52 7.57 12.33
N HIS A 230 -5.59 8.52 12.36
CA HIS A 230 -5.13 9.23 13.54
C HIS A 230 -5.74 10.64 13.55
N PRO A 231 -6.83 10.87 14.31
CA PRO A 231 -7.53 12.14 14.30
C PRO A 231 -6.91 13.18 15.26
N LYS A 232 -7.35 14.44 15.11
CA LYS A 232 -7.08 15.55 16.05
C LYS A 232 -5.58 15.83 16.23
N LEU A 233 -4.86 15.94 15.12
CA LEU A 233 -3.46 16.29 15.11
C LEU A 233 -3.27 17.80 15.21
N ASP A 234 -2.32 18.21 16.04
CA ASP A 234 -1.80 19.58 16.05
C ASP A 234 -0.64 19.72 15.04
N MET A 235 -0.21 20.96 14.80
CA MET A 235 0.87 21.26 13.84
C MET A 235 2.17 20.51 14.16
N ASN A 236 2.52 20.39 15.44
CA ASN A 236 3.77 19.77 15.87
C ASN A 236 3.71 18.26 15.68
N LYS A 237 2.63 17.62 16.11
CA LYS A 237 2.38 16.19 15.92
C LYS A 237 2.34 15.82 14.45
N LEU A 238 1.63 16.59 13.63
CA LEU A 238 1.60 16.36 12.18
C LEU A 238 3.01 16.42 11.58
N ARG A 239 3.79 17.44 11.93
CA ARG A 239 5.18 17.58 11.49
C ARG A 239 6.03 16.38 11.92
N THR A 240 5.95 15.99 13.18
CA THR A 240 6.72 14.85 13.72
C THR A 240 6.36 13.57 13.00
N ILE A 241 5.07 13.26 12.85
CA ILE A 241 4.60 12.06 12.14
C ILE A 241 5.13 12.03 10.71
N LEU A 242 4.98 13.12 9.95
CA LEU A 242 5.46 13.18 8.57
C LEU A 242 7.00 13.07 8.52
N THR A 243 7.72 13.78 9.37
CA THR A 243 9.18 13.73 9.39
C THR A 243 9.66 12.31 9.72
N ASP A 244 9.09 11.66 10.72
CA ASP A 244 9.46 10.29 11.09
C ASP A 244 9.15 9.32 9.95
N LEU A 245 7.98 9.40 9.32
CA LEU A 245 7.61 8.51 8.21
C LEU A 245 8.55 8.64 7.01
N PHE A 246 8.94 9.86 6.63
CA PHE A 246 9.77 10.12 5.46
C PHE A 246 11.28 10.14 5.74
N THR A 247 11.71 10.14 7.00
CA THR A 247 13.14 10.07 7.39
C THR A 247 13.54 8.70 7.95
N ASP A 248 12.67 8.05 8.71
CA ASP A 248 12.93 6.74 9.35
C ASP A 248 12.71 5.55 8.40
N SER A 249 12.03 5.78 7.26
CA SER A 249 12.05 4.83 6.12
C SER A 249 13.48 4.54 5.62
N GLY A 250 14.46 5.41 5.93
CA GLY A 250 15.89 5.16 5.68
C GLY A 250 16.63 4.38 6.78
N LYS A 251 16.04 4.19 7.97
CA LYS A 251 16.72 3.61 9.15
C LYS A 251 16.35 2.16 9.45
N ARG A 252 15.26 1.62 8.88
CA ARG A 252 14.91 0.18 9.00
C ARG A 252 15.58 -0.67 7.90
N ARG A 253 16.89 -0.56 7.75
CA ARG A 253 17.73 -1.50 7.00
C ARG A 253 18.69 -2.19 7.96
#